data_AF-E1QS86-F1
#
_entry.id   AF-E1QS86-F1
#
_cell.length_a   1.000
_cell.length_b   1.000
_cell.length_c   1.000
_cell.angle_alpha   90.00
_cell.angle_beta   90.00
_cell.angle_gamma   90.00
#
_symmetry.space_group_name_H-M   'P 1'
#
loop_
_entity.id
_entity.type
_entity.pdbx_description
1 polymer ?
#
loop_
_entity_poly.entity_id
_entity_poly.type
_entity_poly.pdbx_seq_one_letter_code
_entity_poly.pdbx_strand_id
1 'polypeptide(L)'
;MSRKIWKCYRCGEEVVEGMKFTFTKQGPIHWECFRAEVRDRFNGSIPEDVNIMLELLDYLADGIVKIKELETRASSDELRQVLMARRKIIEGEMAKLMSELNKVLYGSA
;
A
#
# COMPACT_ATOMS: atom_id res chain seq x y z
N MET A 1 13.55 -12.00 13.81
CA MET A 1 12.70 -10.81 13.95
C MET A 1 11.26 -11.25 13.86
N SER A 2 10.42 -10.98 14.87
CA SER A 2 8.98 -11.23 14.79
C SER A 2 8.39 -10.30 13.73
N ARG A 3 7.83 -10.84 12.65
CA ARG A 3 7.07 -10.03 11.68
C ARG A 3 5.91 -9.39 12.41
N LYS A 4 5.66 -8.10 12.16
CA LYS A 4 4.41 -7.48 12.62
C LYS A 4 3.27 -8.10 11.85
N ILE A 5 2.28 -8.59 12.59
CA ILE A 5 1.03 -9.14 12.09
C ILE A 5 -0.06 -8.17 12.50
N TRP A 6 -0.86 -7.75 11.53
CA TRP A 6 -2.07 -6.98 11.74
C TRP A 6 -3.29 -7.77 11.27
N LYS A 7 -4.50 -7.29 11.56
CA LYS A 7 -5.75 -7.84 11.01
C LYS A 7 -6.36 -6.87 10.01
N CYS A 8 -6.71 -7.37 8.82
CA CYS A 8 -7.46 -6.58 7.84
C CYS A 8 -8.84 -6.26 8.40
N TYR A 9 -9.20 -4.98 8.51
CA TYR A 9 -10.50 -4.60 9.07
C TYR A 9 -11.69 -5.03 8.18
N ARG A 10 -11.46 -5.30 6.89
CA ARG A 10 -12.50 -5.72 5.95
C ARG A 10 -12.78 -7.22 6.01
N CYS A 11 -11.75 -8.07 5.87
CA CYS A 11 -11.94 -9.53 5.78
C CYS A 11 -11.57 -10.29 7.06
N GLY A 12 -10.94 -9.64 8.04
CA GLY A 12 -10.52 -10.26 9.31
C GLY A 12 -9.22 -11.07 9.22
N GLU A 13 -8.74 -11.37 8.02
CA GLU A 13 -7.51 -12.13 7.77
C GLU A 13 -6.24 -11.35 8.12
N GLU A 14 -5.14 -12.07 8.28
CA GLU A 14 -3.85 -11.49 8.62
C GLU A 14 -3.29 -10.61 7.50
N VAL A 15 -2.83 -9.42 7.89
CA VAL A 15 -1.98 -8.55 7.07
C VAL A 15 -0.59 -8.67 7.64
N VAL A 16 0.34 -9.23 6.86
CA VAL A 16 1.73 -9.41 7.28
C VAL A 16 2.68 -8.62 6.40
N GLU A 17 3.83 -8.28 6.98
CA GLU A 17 4.90 -7.61 6.24
C GLU A 17 5.35 -8.44 5.03
N GLY A 18 5.38 -7.80 3.85
CA GLY A 18 5.67 -8.44 2.57
C GLY A 18 4.44 -8.64 1.68
N MET A 19 3.22 -8.46 2.22
CA MET A 19 2.00 -8.37 1.42
C MET A 19 1.78 -6.95 0.88
N LYS A 20 0.91 -6.82 -0.13
CA LYS A 20 0.34 -5.53 -0.52
C LYS A 20 -0.76 -5.13 0.45
N PHE A 21 -0.56 -4.05 1.17
CA PHE A 21 -1.53 -3.48 2.10
C PHE A 21 -1.34 -1.98 2.26
N THR A 22 -2.33 -1.33 2.84
CA THR A 22 -2.27 0.10 3.22
C THR A 22 -2.92 0.31 4.59
N PHE A 23 -2.78 1.52 5.13
CA PHE A 23 -3.46 1.95 6.35
C PHE A 23 -4.49 3.01 6.02
N THR A 24 -5.71 2.80 6.51
CA THR A 24 -6.77 3.82 6.51
C THR A 24 -7.03 4.28 7.95
N LYS A 25 -7.98 5.21 8.13
CA LYS A 25 -8.44 5.62 9.47
C LYS A 25 -9.02 4.46 10.28
N GLN A 26 -9.55 3.42 9.61
CA GLN A 26 -10.12 2.23 10.27
C GLN A 26 -9.04 1.22 10.67
N GLY A 27 -7.83 1.34 10.11
CA GLY A 27 -6.70 0.46 10.39
C GLY A 27 -6.09 -0.16 9.13
N PRO A 28 -5.33 -1.25 9.27
CA PRO A 28 -4.70 -1.95 8.16
C PRO A 28 -5.72 -2.70 7.30
N ILE A 29 -5.50 -2.69 5.98
CA ILE A 29 -6.35 -3.36 5.00
C ILE A 29 -5.50 -3.92 3.86
N HIS A 30 -5.80 -5.14 3.40
CA HIS A 30 -5.18 -5.68 2.18
C HIS A 30 -5.48 -4.77 1.00
N TRP A 31 -4.53 -4.68 0.08
CA TRP A 31 -4.71 -3.81 -1.09
C TRP A 31 -5.96 -4.16 -1.91
N GLU A 32 -6.22 -5.45 -2.13
CA GLU A 32 -7.42 -5.92 -2.83
C GLU A 32 -8.72 -5.60 -2.07
N CYS A 33 -8.70 -5.74 -0.75
CA CYS A 33 -9.82 -5.36 0.12
C CYS A 33 -10.11 -3.86 0.03
N PHE A 34 -9.07 -3.04 -0.04
CA PHE A 34 -9.19 -1.59 -0.21
C PHE A 34 -9.74 -1.24 -1.59
N ARG A 35 -9.27 -1.87 -2.68
CA ARG A 35 -9.81 -1.67 -4.02
C ARG A 35 -11.29 -2.05 -4.11
N ALA A 36 -11.69 -3.14 -3.45
CA ALA A 36 -13.09 -3.50 -3.34
C ALA A 36 -13.89 -2.43 -2.57
N GLU A 37 -13.31 -1.75 -1.58
CA GLU A 37 -14.02 -0.75 -0.76
C GLU A 37 -14.27 0.51 -1.57
N VAL A 38 -13.28 0.91 -2.36
CA VAL A 38 -13.43 1.97 -3.35
C VAL A 38 -14.49 1.60 -4.39
N ARG A 39 -14.52 0.34 -4.87
CA ARG A 39 -15.56 -0.12 -5.80
C ARG A 39 -16.96 -0.01 -5.20
N ASP A 40 -17.13 -0.48 -3.96
CA ASP A 40 -18.42 -0.44 -3.25
C ASP A 40 -18.89 1.00 -3.08
N ARG A 41 -17.97 1.93 -2.78
CA ARG A 41 -18.26 3.37 -2.66
C ARG A 41 -18.83 3.98 -3.93
N PHE A 42 -18.44 3.48 -5.10
CA PHE A 42 -18.93 3.94 -6.40
C PHE A 42 -19.97 3.00 -7.02
N ASN A 43 -20.70 2.24 -6.21
CA ASN A 43 -21.76 1.32 -6.65
C ASN A 43 -21.30 0.37 -7.79
N GLY A 44 -20.05 -0.10 -7.74
CA GLY A 44 -19.49 -1.00 -8.74
C GLY A 44 -18.70 -0.34 -9.88
N SER A 45 -18.89 0.96 -10.14
CA SER A 45 -18.29 1.67 -11.27
C SER A 45 -17.36 2.79 -10.82
N ILE A 46 -16.08 2.44 -10.60
CA ILE A 46 -15.05 3.39 -10.18
C ILE A 46 -14.78 4.41 -11.31
N PRO A 47 -14.80 5.73 -11.04
CA PRO A 47 -14.41 6.75 -12.02
C PRO A 47 -12.98 6.56 -12.53
N GLU A 48 -12.73 6.92 -13.80
CA GLU A 48 -11.45 6.65 -14.44
C GLU A 48 -10.26 7.32 -13.74
N ASP A 49 -10.40 8.59 -13.33
CA ASP A 49 -9.35 9.29 -12.57
C ASP A 49 -8.97 8.55 -11.28
N VAL A 50 -9.95 7.92 -10.62
CA VAL A 50 -9.72 7.11 -9.42
C VAL A 50 -9.02 5.80 -9.79
N ASN A 51 -9.39 5.15 -10.90
CA ASN A 51 -8.68 3.96 -11.39
C ASN A 51 -7.21 4.27 -11.69
N ILE A 52 -6.92 5.37 -12.38
CA ILE A 52 -5.55 5.80 -12.68
C ILE A 52 -4.73 5.97 -11.39
N MET A 53 -5.31 6.60 -10.36
CA MET A 53 -4.64 6.73 -9.05
C MET A 53 -4.41 5.37 -8.38
N LEU A 54 -5.40 4.47 -8.44
CA LEU A 54 -5.27 3.12 -7.89
C LEU A 54 -4.21 2.30 -8.63
N GLU A 55 -4.07 2.43 -9.95
CA GLU A 55 -3.04 1.75 -10.73
C GLU A 55 -1.63 2.24 -10.35
N LEU A 56 -1.44 3.55 -10.20
CA LEU A 56 -0.17 4.11 -9.74
C LEU A 56 0.17 3.60 -8.33
N LEU A 57 -0.81 3.58 -7.42
CA LEU A 57 -0.60 3.07 -6.07
C LEU A 57 -0.30 1.57 -6.03
N ASP A 58 -0.92 0.77 -6.90
CA ASP A 58 -0.64 -0.67 -7.02
C ASP A 58 0.80 -0.90 -7.50
N TYR A 59 1.26 -0.14 -8.49
CA TYR A 59 2.64 -0.17 -8.96
C TYR A 59 3.64 0.15 -7.83
N LEU A 60 3.37 1.18 -7.03
CA LEU A 60 4.23 1.52 -5.89
C LEU A 60 4.22 0.43 -4.81
N ALA A 61 3.05 -0.18 -4.54
CA ALA A 61 2.93 -1.28 -3.60
C ALA A 61 3.75 -2.51 -4.06
N ASP A 62 3.68 -2.86 -5.35
CA ASP A 62 4.50 -3.92 -5.94
C ASP A 62 6.00 -3.59 -5.83
N GLY A 63 6.38 -2.33 -6.09
CA GLY A 63 7.75 -1.86 -5.92
C GLY A 63 8.27 -2.00 -4.49
N ILE A 64 7.45 -1.65 -3.49
CA ILE A 64 7.80 -1.78 -2.07
C ILE A 64 8.02 -3.24 -1.70
N VAL A 65 7.09 -4.13 -2.07
CA VAL A 65 7.21 -5.57 -1.82
C VAL A 65 8.49 -6.09 -2.47
N LYS A 66 8.73 -5.71 -3.74
CA LYS A 66 9.91 -6.14 -4.46
C LYS A 66 11.21 -5.70 -3.80
N ILE A 67 11.29 -4.46 -3.34
CA ILE A 67 12.50 -3.96 -2.68
C ILE A 67 12.73 -4.70 -1.35
N LYS A 68 11.68 -5.02 -0.57
CA LYS A 68 11.83 -5.84 0.65
C LYS A 68 12.38 -7.24 0.36
N GLU A 69 11.94 -7.88 -0.72
CA GLU A 69 12.52 -9.15 -1.17
C GLU A 69 14.01 -9.00 -1.51
N LEU A 70 14.37 -7.93 -2.22
CA LEU A 70 15.75 -7.63 -2.59
C LEU A 70 16.63 -7.32 -1.38
N GLU A 71 16.11 -6.58 -0.38
CA GLU A 71 16.80 -6.32 0.91
C GLU A 71 17.19 -7.62 1.62
N THR A 72 16.30 -8.62 1.58
CA THR A 72 16.52 -9.94 2.19
C THR A 72 17.56 -10.76 1.42
N ARG A 73 17.67 -10.56 0.11
CA ARG A 73 18.61 -11.28 -0.78
C ARG A 73 19.99 -10.61 -0.88
N ALA A 74 20.09 -9.32 -0.55
CA ALA A 74 21.33 -8.57 -0.62
C ALA A 74 22.38 -9.13 0.34
N SER A 75 23.53 -9.52 -0.20
CA SER A 75 24.65 -10.09 0.56
C SER A 75 25.50 -9.03 1.27
N SER A 76 25.60 -7.81 0.72
CA SER A 76 26.32 -6.70 1.35
C SER A 76 25.37 -5.80 2.16
N ASP A 77 25.83 -5.38 3.33
CA ASP A 77 25.09 -4.45 4.18
C ASP A 77 24.92 -3.09 3.50
N GLU A 78 25.91 -2.65 2.74
CA GLU A 78 25.90 -1.37 2.02
C GLU A 78 24.79 -1.34 0.95
N LEU A 79 24.65 -2.41 0.16
CA LEU A 79 23.54 -2.53 -0.80
C LEU A 79 22.19 -2.61 -0.08
N ARG A 80 22.11 -3.34 1.05
CA ARG A 80 20.89 -3.41 1.85
C ARG A 80 20.46 -2.02 2.34
N GLN A 81 21.39 -1.19 2.80
CA GLN A 81 21.10 0.19 3.20
C GLN A 81 20.59 1.06 2.04
N VAL A 82 21.20 0.92 0.85
CA VAL A 82 20.73 1.62 -0.36
C VAL A 82 19.28 1.22 -0.69
N LEU A 83 18.97 -0.08 -0.69
CA LEU A 83 17.63 -0.59 -0.96
C LEU A 83 16.62 -0.10 0.08
N MET A 84 16.96 -0.17 1.37
CA MET A 84 16.12 0.36 2.46
C MET A 84 15.83 1.85 2.29
N ALA A 85 16.81 2.65 1.88
CA ALA A 85 16.63 4.07 1.63
C ALA A 85 15.68 4.32 0.44
N ARG A 86 15.80 3.55 -0.65
CA ARG A 86 14.90 3.64 -1.80
C ARG A 86 13.47 3.22 -1.46
N ARG A 87 13.31 2.14 -0.69
CA ARG A 87 11.99 1.72 -0.20
C ARG A 87 11.31 2.82 0.60
N LYS A 88 12.01 3.45 1.55
CA LYS A 88 11.45 4.54 2.36
C LYS A 88 10.95 5.72 1.53
N ILE A 89 11.64 6.05 0.44
CA ILE A 89 11.20 7.11 -0.49
C ILE A 89 9.87 6.71 -1.14
N ILE A 90 9.77 5.49 -1.66
CA ILE A 90 8.55 4.99 -2.32
C ILE A 90 7.39 4.87 -1.31
N GLU A 91 7.65 4.38 -0.09
CA GLU A 91 6.66 4.36 1.00
C GLU A 91 6.13 5.77 1.30
N GLY A 92 7.00 6.78 1.30
CA GLY A 92 6.63 8.18 1.47
C GLY A 92 5.78 8.72 0.32
N GLU A 93 6.13 8.43 -0.93
CA GLU A 93 5.34 8.84 -2.10
C GLU A 93 3.98 8.14 -2.15
N MET A 94 3.92 6.84 -1.82
CA MET A 94 2.67 6.11 -1.70
C MET A 94 1.76 6.73 -0.63
N ALA A 95 2.31 7.13 0.53
CA ALA A 95 1.53 7.79 1.59
C ALA A 95 0.95 9.14 1.14
N LYS A 96 1.71 9.95 0.39
CA LYS A 96 1.22 11.20 -0.19
C LYS A 96 0.09 10.95 -1.19
N LEU A 97 0.26 10.01 -2.12
CA LEU A 97 -0.76 9.67 -3.10
C LEU A 97 -2.02 9.09 -2.47
N MET A 98 -1.89 8.26 -1.43
CA MET A 98 -3.03 7.78 -0.63
C MET A 98 -3.78 8.95 0.02
N SER A 99 -3.08 9.98 0.49
CA SER A 99 -3.70 11.20 1.02
C SER A 99 -4.48 11.95 -0.06
N GLU A 100 -3.92 12.11 -1.27
CA GLU A 100 -4.65 12.72 -2.39
C GLU A 100 -5.87 11.89 -2.81
N LEU A 101 -5.72 10.56 -2.88
CA LEU A 101 -6.85 9.67 -3.17
C LEU A 101 -7.95 9.81 -2.12
N ASN A 102 -7.60 9.88 -0.83
CA ASN A 102 -8.57 10.08 0.23
C ASN A 102 -9.36 11.39 0.09
N LYS A 103 -8.73 12.48 -0.39
CA LYS A 103 -9.46 13.73 -0.68
C LYS A 103 -10.46 13.55 -1.82
N VAL A 104 -10.09 12.81 -2.86
CA VAL A 104 -11.01 12.49 -3.98
C VAL A 104 -12.16 11.60 -3.51
N LEU A 105 -11.86 10.59 -2.67
CA LEU A 105 -12.88 9.67 -2.18
C LEU A 105 -13.84 10.35 -1.20
N TYR A 106 -13.34 11.09 -0.21
CA TYR A 106 -14.12 11.54 0.95
C TYR A 106 -14.35 13.04 1.03
N GLY A 107 -13.82 13.81 0.07
CA GLY A 107 -13.75 15.27 0.14
C GLY A 107 -12.59 15.75 1.03
N SER A 108 -12.17 16.99 0.84
CA SER A 108 -11.29 17.67 1.80
C SER A 108 -12.06 17.85 3.11
N ALA A 109 -11.53 17.32 4.21
CA ALA A 109 -12.00 17.69 5.54
C ALA A 109 -11.73 19.16 5.84
#